data_AF-A0A349TXV7-F1
#
_entry.id   AF-A0A349TXV7-F1
#
_cell.length_a   1.000
_cell.length_b   1.000
_cell.length_c   1.000
_cell.angle_alpha   90.00
_cell.angle_beta   90.00
_cell.angle_gamma   90.00
#
_symmetry.space_group_name_H-M   'P 1'
#
loop_
_entity.id
_entity.type
_entity.pdbx_description
1 polymer ?
#
loop_
_entity_poly.entity_id
_entity_poly.type
_entity_poly.pdbx_seq_one_letter_code
_entity_poly.pdbx_strand_id
1 'polypeptide(L)'
;MFLALAPERTSTLRQLVKKVVVKETGIDVHLAREEFLGKSAQDAGAHVLAVQASLKRCGRDMRLVLSDGSLAQGAESDPALVKVLERAGHWGNLLVCGKVKSVCDLAQQEGVGVSYVKRLLPLAFLAPDIRDAIMEGKQPAELSAQRLTHLPSLPLAWDEQRKILGFTN
;
A
#
# COMPACT_ATOMS: atom_id res chain seq x y z
N MET A 1 -13.91 8.13 -1.54
CA MET A 1 -14.78 7.97 -2.73
C MET A 1 -14.35 8.97 -3.79
N PHE A 2 -13.31 8.66 -4.59
CA PHE A 2 -12.99 9.45 -5.78
C PHE A 2 -12.57 8.52 -6.92
N LEU A 3 -13.48 8.47 -7.89
CA LEU A 3 -13.32 8.36 -9.34
C LEU A 3 -12.11 7.58 -9.83
N ALA A 4 -12.34 6.31 -10.18
CA ALA A 4 -11.75 5.78 -11.41
C ALA A 4 -11.98 6.86 -12.49
N LEU A 5 -10.89 7.44 -13.02
CA LEU A 5 -10.99 8.37 -14.13
C LEU A 5 -11.80 7.68 -15.23
N ALA A 6 -12.97 8.25 -15.55
CA ALA A 6 -13.75 7.79 -16.69
C ALA A 6 -12.79 7.61 -17.89
N PRO A 7 -12.93 6.55 -18.70
CA PRO A 7 -11.97 6.22 -19.75
C PRO A 7 -11.68 7.41 -20.70
N GLU A 8 -12.65 8.29 -20.82
CA GLU A 8 -12.66 9.54 -21.59
C GLU A 8 -11.70 10.60 -21.02
N ARG A 9 -11.53 10.67 -19.70
CA ARG A 9 -10.53 11.55 -19.06
C ARG A 9 -9.11 11.02 -19.25
N THR A 10 -8.94 9.70 -19.29
CA THR A 10 -7.64 9.06 -19.48
C THR A 10 -7.12 9.24 -20.91
N SER A 11 -8.00 9.24 -21.91
CA SER A 11 -7.62 9.54 -23.30
C SER A 11 -7.25 11.01 -23.50
N THR A 12 -8.00 11.94 -22.92
CA THR A 12 -7.65 13.38 -22.96
C THR A 12 -6.33 13.67 -22.25
N LEU A 13 -6.09 13.05 -21.08
CA LEU A 13 -4.81 13.17 -20.38
C LEU A 13 -3.63 12.66 -21.21
N ARG A 14 -3.79 11.57 -21.97
CA ARG A 14 -2.74 11.06 -22.85
C ARG A 14 -2.41 12.01 -24.01
N GLN A 15 -3.39 12.77 -24.51
CA GLN A 15 -3.16 13.76 -25.57
C GLN A 15 -2.38 14.97 -25.04
N LEU A 16 -2.70 15.40 -23.82
CA LEU A 16 -2.04 16.53 -23.15
C LEU A 16 -0.59 16.23 -22.74
N VAL A 17 -0.27 14.99 -22.38
CA VAL A 17 1.07 14.62 -21.89
C VAL A 17 2.03 14.41 -23.07
N LYS A 18 2.93 15.37 -23.27
CA LYS A 18 3.95 15.33 -24.33
C LYS A 18 5.14 14.44 -23.96
N LYS A 19 5.57 14.48 -22.70
CA LYS A 19 6.71 13.70 -22.21
C LYS A 19 6.61 13.52 -20.70
N VAL A 20 6.96 12.33 -20.22
CA VAL A 20 7.18 12.07 -18.79
C VAL A 20 8.67 11.80 -18.58
N VAL A 21 9.30 12.53 -17.66
CA VAL A 21 10.69 12.30 -17.26
C VAL A 21 10.70 11.84 -15.82
N VAL A 22 11.14 10.60 -15.61
CA VAL A 22 11.35 10.05 -14.27
C VAL A 22 12.79 10.38 -13.84
N LYS A 23 12.92 11.17 -12.78
CA LYS A 23 14.17 11.50 -12.10
C LYS A 23 14.27 10.66 -10.81
N GLU A 24 15.42 10.70 -10.17
CA GLU A 24 15.67 9.96 -8.93
C GLU A 24 14.76 10.40 -7.76
N THR A 25 14.36 11.68 -7.75
CA THR A 25 13.56 12.31 -6.67
C THR A 25 12.25 12.94 -7.14
N GLY A 26 11.86 12.71 -8.40
CA GLY A 26 10.64 13.30 -8.93
C GLY A 26 10.25 12.79 -10.30
N ILE A 27 9.01 13.08 -10.69
CA ILE A 27 8.50 12.91 -12.03
C ILE A 27 8.15 14.28 -12.57
N ASP A 28 8.73 14.62 -13.72
CA ASP A 28 8.34 15.79 -14.48
C ASP A 28 7.38 15.35 -15.60
N VAL A 29 6.15 15.83 -15.53
CA VAL A 29 5.15 15.65 -16.59
C VAL A 29 5.13 16.91 -17.44
N HIS A 30 5.64 16.81 -18.66
CA HIS A 30 5.62 17.88 -19.65
C HIS A 30 4.31 17.86 -20.42
N LEU A 31 3.55 18.95 -20.31
CA LEU A 31 2.26 19.11 -20.95
C LEU A 31 2.36 19.98 -22.21
N ALA A 32 1.56 19.65 -23.21
CA ALA A 32 1.31 20.48 -24.38
C ALA A 32 0.45 21.69 -23.97
N ARG A 33 1.11 22.86 -23.81
CA ARG A 33 0.47 24.10 -23.34
C ARG A 33 -0.70 24.54 -24.24
N GLU A 34 -0.60 24.28 -25.54
CA GLU A 34 -1.58 24.68 -26.56
C GLU A 34 -2.95 24.02 -26.37
N GLU A 35 -2.97 22.77 -25.91
CA GLU A 35 -4.20 22.03 -25.60
C GLU A 35 -4.76 22.40 -24.22
N PHE A 36 -3.92 22.92 -23.31
CA PHE A 36 -4.28 23.20 -21.93
C PHE A 36 -4.78 24.63 -21.66
N LEU A 37 -4.22 25.66 -22.33
CA LEU A 37 -4.52 27.08 -22.05
C LEU A 37 -5.28 27.81 -23.17
N GLY A 38 -5.59 27.12 -24.28
CA GLY A 38 -6.10 27.76 -25.48
C GLY A 38 -5.07 28.68 -26.15
N LYS A 39 -5.31 29.01 -27.42
CA LYS A 39 -4.35 29.68 -28.35
C LYS A 39 -3.90 31.11 -27.95
N SER A 40 -4.16 31.57 -26.74
CA SER A 40 -3.97 32.95 -26.29
C SER A 40 -2.70 33.20 -25.47
N ALA A 41 -1.83 32.20 -25.26
CA ALA A 41 -0.63 32.37 -24.45
C ALA A 41 0.65 32.44 -25.31
N GLN A 42 1.08 33.65 -25.65
CA GLN A 42 2.25 33.99 -26.49
C GLN A 42 3.63 33.72 -25.86
N ASP A 43 3.75 32.77 -24.92
CA ASP A 43 5.03 32.42 -24.30
C ASP A 43 5.38 30.95 -24.60
N ALA A 44 6.45 30.72 -25.37
CA ALA A 44 6.76 29.45 -26.01
C ALA A 44 7.39 28.41 -25.05
N GLY A 45 6.91 28.31 -23.82
CA GLY A 45 7.38 27.39 -22.80
C GLY A 45 6.50 26.14 -22.67
N ALA A 46 7.10 24.95 -22.63
CA ALA A 46 6.41 23.74 -22.19
C ALA A 46 6.00 23.90 -20.71
N HIS A 47 4.75 23.56 -20.36
CA HIS A 47 4.34 23.56 -18.95
C HIS A 47 4.79 22.25 -18.31
N VAL A 48 5.46 22.33 -17.16
CA VAL A 48 5.98 21.16 -16.44
C VAL A 48 5.29 21.05 -15.10
N LEU A 49 4.58 19.94 -14.90
CA LEU A 49 4.09 19.53 -13.59
C LEU A 49 5.16 18.65 -12.94
N ALA A 50 5.81 19.17 -11.90
CA ALA A 50 6.77 18.41 -11.11
C ALA A 50 6.06 17.75 -9.92
N VAL A 51 6.08 16.43 -9.87
CA VAL A 51 5.59 15.64 -8.74
C VAL A 51 6.79 15.03 -8.05
N GLN A 52 7.00 15.33 -6.76
CA GLN A 52 8.04 14.64 -6.00
C GLN A 52 7.62 13.20 -5.75
N ALA A 53 8.38 12.27 -6.31
CA ALA A 53 8.13 10.84 -6.23
C ALA A 53 9.47 10.11 -6.26
N SER A 54 9.56 9.00 -5.54
CA SER A 54 10.76 8.17 -5.48
C SER A 54 10.42 6.72 -5.79
N LEU A 55 11.35 6.01 -6.42
CA LEU A 55 11.24 4.56 -6.57
C LEU A 55 11.76 3.90 -5.29
N LYS A 56 10.86 3.31 -4.52
CA LYS A 56 11.19 2.62 -3.26
C LYS A 56 10.89 1.14 -3.36
N ARG A 57 11.74 0.33 -2.73
CA ARG A 57 11.51 -1.11 -2.59
C ARG A 57 10.42 -1.37 -1.56
N CYS A 58 9.33 -1.99 -1.99
CA CYS A 58 8.19 -2.36 -1.18
C CYS A 58 8.10 -3.89 -1.16
N GLY A 59 8.77 -4.52 -0.20
CA GLY A 59 8.94 -5.98 -0.19
C GLY A 59 9.79 -6.46 -1.38
N ARG A 60 9.19 -7.24 -2.28
CA ARG A 60 9.88 -7.78 -3.47
C ARG A 60 9.82 -6.86 -4.68
N ASP A 61 8.90 -5.90 -4.70
CA ASP A 61 8.65 -5.04 -5.85
C ASP A 61 9.28 -3.65 -5.69
N MET A 62 9.65 -3.02 -6.80
CA MET A 62 9.96 -1.59 -6.85
C MET A 62 8.69 -0.82 -7.15
N ARG A 63 8.30 0.12 -6.30
CA ARG A 63 7.08 0.92 -6.46
C ARG A 63 7.40 2.40 -6.43
N LEU A 64 6.61 3.16 -7.18
CA LEU A 64 6.64 4.61 -7.14
C LEU A 64 5.90 5.09 -5.88
N VAL A 65 6.60 5.83 -5.02
CA VAL A 65 6.10 6.39 -3.76
C VAL A 65 6.02 7.91 -3.92
N LEU A 66 4.87 8.48 -3.58
CA LEU A 66 4.64 9.92 -3.61
C LEU A 66 5.23 10.60 -2.37
N SER A 67 5.30 11.92 -2.38
CA SER A 67 5.95 12.73 -1.34
C SER A 67 5.28 12.60 0.05
N ASP A 68 4.02 12.19 0.09
CA ASP A 68 3.24 11.91 1.30
C ASP A 68 3.48 10.48 1.85
N GLY A 69 4.40 9.72 1.24
CA GLY A 69 4.71 8.33 1.63
C GLY A 69 3.68 7.30 1.14
N SER A 70 2.63 7.74 0.45
CA SER A 70 1.65 6.84 -0.14
C SER A 70 2.19 6.17 -1.40
N LEU A 71 1.71 4.96 -1.67
CA LEU A 71 1.90 4.33 -2.96
C LEU A 71 1.05 5.08 -4.00
N ALA A 72 1.54 5.18 -5.24
CA ALA A 72 0.74 5.70 -6.34
C ALA A 72 -0.62 4.98 -6.38
N GLN A 73 -1.71 5.75 -6.24
CA GLN A 73 -3.06 5.21 -6.09
C GLN A 73 -3.44 4.37 -7.31
N GLY A 74 -3.91 3.15 -7.07
CA GLY A 74 -4.14 2.11 -8.10
C GLY A 74 -3.18 0.91 -8.02
N ALA A 75 -2.25 0.90 -7.07
CA ALA A 75 -1.48 -0.29 -6.75
C ALA A 75 -2.42 -1.40 -6.23
N GLU A 76 -2.47 -2.52 -6.93
CA GLU A 76 -3.14 -3.74 -6.47
C GLU A 76 -2.61 -4.11 -5.07
N SER A 77 -3.53 -4.53 -4.18
CA SER A 77 -3.21 -4.92 -2.81
C SER A 77 -2.13 -5.99 -2.82
N ASP A 78 -1.12 -5.86 -1.95
CA ASP A 78 -0.02 -6.83 -1.90
C ASP A 78 -0.59 -8.21 -1.52
N PRO A 79 -0.58 -9.20 -2.44
CA PRO A 79 -1.23 -10.48 -2.18
C PRO A 79 -0.56 -11.25 -1.05
N ALA A 80 0.72 -10.97 -0.74
CA ALA A 80 1.39 -11.57 0.40
C ALA A 80 0.88 -10.98 1.71
N LEU A 81 0.63 -9.66 1.76
CA LEU A 81 0.05 -9.01 2.94
C LEU A 81 -1.37 -9.50 3.19
N VAL A 82 -2.19 -9.53 2.14
CA VAL A 82 -3.58 -10.01 2.23
C VAL A 82 -3.61 -11.44 2.78
N LYS A 83 -2.82 -12.35 2.22
CA LYS A 83 -2.73 -13.75 2.69
C LYS A 83 -2.33 -13.86 4.15
N VAL A 84 -1.41 -13.02 4.62
CA VAL A 84 -0.99 -13.02 6.04
C VAL A 84 -2.14 -12.57 6.93
N LEU A 85 -2.88 -11.52 6.55
CA LEU A 85 -4.00 -11.00 7.34
C LEU A 85 -5.22 -11.92 7.35
N GLU A 86 -5.50 -12.58 6.23
CA GLU A 86 -6.55 -13.60 6.14
C GLU A 86 -6.22 -14.80 7.03
N ARG A 87 -4.99 -15.31 6.93
CA ARG A 87 -4.53 -16.43 7.75
C ARG A 87 -4.56 -16.11 9.23
N ALA A 88 -4.03 -14.95 9.62
CA ALA A 88 -4.06 -14.51 11.01
C ALA A 88 -5.49 -14.41 11.55
N GLY A 89 -6.40 -13.78 10.79
CA GLY A 89 -7.81 -13.68 11.18
C GLY A 89 -8.51 -15.04 11.27
N HIS A 90 -8.25 -15.93 10.32
CA HIS A 90 -8.80 -17.29 10.33
C HIS A 90 -8.34 -18.06 11.56
N TRP A 91 -7.04 -18.09 11.82
CA TRP A 91 -6.45 -18.76 12.98
C TRP A 91 -6.92 -18.18 14.32
N GLY A 92 -6.98 -16.85 14.41
CA GLY A 92 -7.53 -16.16 15.58
C GLY A 92 -8.98 -16.59 15.84
N ASN A 93 -9.81 -16.63 14.79
CA ASN A 93 -11.18 -17.09 14.91
C ASN A 93 -11.27 -18.56 15.36
N LEU A 94 -10.48 -19.47 14.77
CA LEU A 94 -10.45 -20.88 15.18
C LEU A 94 -10.16 -21.08 16.67
N LEU A 95 -9.23 -20.31 17.23
CA LEU A 95 -8.91 -20.35 18.66
C LEU A 95 -10.02 -19.72 19.50
N VAL A 96 -10.54 -18.55 19.11
CA VAL A 96 -11.58 -17.83 19.86
C VAL A 96 -12.89 -18.63 19.92
N CYS A 97 -13.28 -19.28 18.83
CA CYS A 97 -14.48 -20.12 18.79
C CYS A 97 -14.24 -21.54 19.34
N GLY A 98 -13.04 -21.84 19.85
CA GLY A 98 -12.71 -23.14 20.45
C GLY A 98 -12.67 -24.32 19.46
N LYS A 99 -12.65 -24.06 18.15
CA LYS A 99 -12.50 -25.11 17.11
C LYS A 99 -11.14 -25.77 17.16
N VAL A 100 -10.13 -25.06 17.66
CA VAL A 100 -8.79 -25.59 17.92
C VAL A 100 -8.43 -25.33 19.38
N LYS A 101 -7.84 -26.33 20.05
CA LYS A 101 -7.63 -26.28 21.51
C LYS A 101 -6.35 -25.55 21.92
N SER A 102 -5.36 -25.48 21.03
CA SER A 102 -4.07 -24.86 21.35
C SER A 102 -3.34 -24.35 20.10
N VAL A 103 -2.34 -23.49 20.32
CA VAL A 103 -1.42 -23.02 19.26
C VAL A 103 -0.62 -24.19 18.67
N CYS A 104 -0.31 -25.22 19.47
CA CYS A 104 0.41 -26.40 19.00
C CYS A 104 -0.49 -27.25 18.09
N ASP A 105 -1.74 -27.44 18.46
CA ASP A 105 -2.74 -28.17 17.67
C ASP A 105 -2.97 -27.47 16.33
N LEU A 106 -3.08 -26.13 16.36
CA LEU A 106 -3.21 -25.32 15.16
C LEU A 106 -2.00 -25.47 14.23
N ALA A 107 -0.79 -25.41 14.79
CA ALA A 107 0.44 -25.58 14.04
C ALA A 107 0.51 -26.96 13.37
N GLN A 108 0.12 -28.02 14.09
CA GLN A 108 0.05 -29.38 13.56
C GLN A 108 -0.99 -29.52 12.45
N GLN A 109 -2.20 -28.98 12.65
CA GLN A 109 -3.28 -29.04 11.67
C GLN A 109 -2.91 -28.31 10.37
N GLU A 110 -2.23 -27.17 10.48
CA GLU A 110 -1.83 -26.33 9.34
C GLU A 110 -0.48 -26.74 8.72
N GLY A 111 0.22 -27.71 9.31
CA GLY A 111 1.53 -28.16 8.83
C GLY A 111 2.63 -27.10 8.91
N VAL A 112 2.55 -26.19 9.89
CA VAL A 112 3.49 -25.08 10.07
C VAL A 112 4.18 -25.14 11.42
N GLY A 113 5.29 -24.41 11.59
CA GLY A 113 5.96 -24.32 12.88
C GLY A 113 5.16 -23.51 13.92
N VAL A 114 5.18 -23.94 15.19
CA VAL A 114 4.55 -23.22 16.31
C VAL A 114 5.01 -21.76 16.40
N SER A 115 6.30 -21.51 16.15
CA SER A 115 6.88 -20.16 16.14
C SER A 115 6.27 -19.25 15.05
N TYR A 116 5.85 -19.84 13.92
CA TYR A 116 5.18 -19.09 12.85
C TYR A 116 3.74 -18.74 13.26
N VAL A 117 3.01 -19.68 13.87
CA VAL A 117 1.66 -19.43 14.40
C VAL A 117 1.68 -18.33 15.46
N LYS A 118 2.59 -18.41 16.44
CA LYS A 118 2.75 -17.39 17.49
C LYS A 118 3.04 -15.99 16.94
N ARG A 119 3.72 -15.91 15.79
CA ARG A 119 4.08 -14.66 15.12
C ARG A 119 2.91 -14.06 14.34
N LEU A 120 2.08 -14.90 13.73
CA LEU A 120 0.93 -14.45 12.93
C LEU A 120 -0.29 -14.12 13.78
N LEU A 121 -0.50 -14.83 14.90
CA LEU A 121 -1.69 -14.66 15.74
C LEU A 121 -1.94 -13.22 16.21
N PRO A 122 -0.93 -12.44 16.65
CA PRO A 122 -1.14 -11.03 17.02
C PRO A 122 -1.74 -10.19 15.90
N LEU A 123 -1.44 -10.52 14.63
CA LEU A 123 -1.94 -9.79 13.47
C LEU A 123 -3.47 -9.93 13.28
N ALA A 124 -4.10 -10.89 13.95
CA ALA A 124 -5.57 -11.01 13.99
C ALA A 124 -6.22 -9.82 14.72
N PHE A 125 -5.45 -9.10 15.55
CA PHE A 125 -5.90 -8.00 16.41
C PHE A 125 -5.36 -6.63 15.94
N LEU A 126 -5.03 -6.51 14.66
CA LEU A 126 -4.69 -5.24 14.04
C LEU A 126 -5.87 -4.27 14.12
N ALA A 127 -5.55 -2.98 14.22
CA ALA A 127 -6.53 -1.90 14.15
C ALA A 127 -7.34 -2.03 12.84
N PRO A 128 -8.68 -1.88 12.90
CA PRO A 128 -9.55 -2.12 11.73
C PRO A 128 -9.17 -1.28 10.50
N ASP A 129 -8.85 -0.01 10.70
CA ASP A 129 -8.40 0.92 9.67
C ASP A 129 -7.09 0.50 8.99
N ILE A 130 -6.15 -0.08 9.76
CA ILE A 130 -4.90 -0.63 9.21
C ILE A 130 -5.19 -1.83 8.33
N ARG A 131 -6.09 -2.72 8.79
CA ARG A 131 -6.51 -3.89 8.02
C ARG A 131 -7.16 -3.45 6.71
N ASP A 132 -8.10 -2.52 6.77
CA ASP A 132 -8.80 -2.00 5.59
C ASP A 132 -7.83 -1.33 4.61
N ALA A 133 -6.92 -0.50 5.12
CA ALA A 133 -5.91 0.13 4.27
C ALA A 133 -5.00 -0.89 3.57
N ILE A 134 -4.61 -1.98 4.24
CA ILE A 134 -3.83 -3.05 3.60
C ILE A 134 -4.67 -3.78 2.54
N MET A 135 -5.93 -4.07 2.83
CA MET A 135 -6.85 -4.72 1.88
C MET A 135 -7.13 -3.85 0.65
N GLU A 136 -7.07 -2.53 0.81
CA GLU A 136 -7.23 -1.54 -0.26
C GLU A 136 -5.92 -1.15 -0.96
N GLY A 137 -4.77 -1.71 -0.57
CA GLY A 137 -3.47 -1.37 -1.16
C GLY A 137 -2.93 0.01 -0.77
N LYS A 138 -3.50 0.63 0.27
CA LYS A 138 -3.17 1.95 0.81
C LYS A 138 -2.22 1.92 1.99
N GLN A 139 -1.64 0.77 2.29
CA GLN A 139 -0.64 0.67 3.35
C GLN A 139 0.62 1.51 3.02
N PRO A 140 1.38 1.93 4.04
CA PRO A 140 2.67 2.59 3.85
C PRO A 140 3.60 1.75 2.99
N ALA A 141 4.37 2.38 2.09
CA ALA A 141 5.25 1.70 1.15
C ALA A 141 6.27 0.75 1.82
N GLU A 142 6.69 1.08 3.04
CA GLU A 142 7.63 0.25 3.79
C GLU A 142 7.00 -1.00 4.43
N LEU A 143 5.66 -1.04 4.51
CA LEU A 143 4.93 -2.13 5.13
C LEU A 143 4.76 -3.27 4.13
N SER A 144 5.58 -4.30 4.30
CA SER A 144 5.51 -5.55 3.55
C SER A 144 5.08 -6.71 4.45
N ALA A 145 4.63 -7.83 3.86
CA ALA A 145 4.30 -9.04 4.61
C ALA A 145 5.47 -9.54 5.47
N GLN A 146 6.70 -9.42 4.95
CA GLN A 146 7.90 -9.76 5.70
C GLN A 146 8.10 -8.82 6.90
N ARG A 147 7.98 -7.50 6.70
CA ARG A 147 8.10 -6.54 7.81
C ARG A 147 7.04 -6.79 8.87
N LEU A 148 5.78 -6.96 8.45
CA LEU A 148 4.65 -7.16 9.35
C LEU A 148 4.79 -8.45 10.17
N THR A 149 5.19 -9.55 9.53
CA THR A 149 5.39 -10.82 10.24
C THR A 149 6.64 -10.80 11.12
N HIS A 150 7.74 -10.17 10.72
CA HIS A 150 8.98 -10.14 11.51
C HIS A 150 9.00 -9.09 12.64
N LEU A 151 7.87 -8.43 12.92
CA LEU A 151 7.77 -7.55 14.09
C LEU A 151 8.03 -8.36 15.37
N PRO A 152 8.91 -7.86 16.27
CA PRO A 152 9.22 -8.57 17.51
C PRO A 152 8.01 -8.66 18.44
N SER A 153 7.15 -7.64 18.42
CA SER A 153 5.85 -7.64 19.10
C SER A 153 4.92 -6.64 18.41
N LEU A 154 3.64 -7.01 18.25
CA LEU A 154 2.59 -6.07 17.86
C LEU A 154 1.94 -5.53 19.14
N PRO A 155 2.02 -4.22 19.42
CA PRO A 155 1.35 -3.62 20.57
C PRO A 155 -0.16 -3.86 20.55
N LEU A 156 -0.77 -4.00 21.72
CA LEU A 156 -2.22 -4.12 21.84
C LEU A 156 -2.93 -2.77 21.62
N ALA A 157 -2.28 -1.66 21.97
CA ALA A 157 -2.82 -0.32 21.75
C ALA A 157 -2.79 0.03 20.25
N TRP A 158 -3.95 0.31 19.66
CA TRP A 158 -4.06 0.63 18.22
C TRP A 158 -3.27 1.88 17.82
N ASP A 159 -3.18 2.88 18.69
CA ASP A 159 -2.37 4.08 18.40
C ASP A 159 -0.88 3.76 18.30
N GLU A 160 -0.39 2.80 19.08
CA GLU A 160 0.99 2.33 18.96
C GLU A 160 1.16 1.49 17.70
N GLN A 161 0.18 0.67 17.32
CA GLN A 161 0.19 -0.07 16.05
C GLN A 161 0.35 0.89 14.87
N ARG A 162 -0.45 1.97 14.81
CA ARG A 162 -0.37 2.98 13.74
C ARG A 162 1.04 3.57 13.65
N LYS A 163 1.60 4.00 14.78
CA LYS A 163 2.95 4.56 14.86
C LYS A 163 4.02 3.61 14.34
N ILE A 164 4.05 2.36 14.81
CA ILE A 164 5.11 1.41 14.41
C ILE A 164 4.96 0.93 12.96
N LEU A 165 3.72 0.88 12.44
CA LEU A 165 3.42 0.45 11.09
C LEU A 165 3.49 1.58 10.07
N GLY A 166 3.71 2.83 10.51
CA GLY A 166 3.86 4.00 9.65
C GLY A 166 2.53 4.60 9.18
N PHE A 167 1.41 4.27 9.83
CA PHE A 167 0.15 4.94 9.60
C PHE A 167 0.13 6.27 10.35
N THR A 168 -0.10 7.35 9.63
CA THR A 168 -0.27 8.69 10.20
C THR A 168 -1.78 8.88 10.40
N ASN A 169 -2.19 9.27 11.62
CA ASN A 169 -3.58 9.64 11.92
C ASN A 169 -4.03 10.85 11.10
#